data_AF-A0A1I1UND8-F1
#
_entry.id   AF-A0A1I1UND8-F1
#
_cell.length_a   1.000
_cell.length_b   1.000
_cell.length_c   1.000
_cell.angle_alpha   90.00
_cell.angle_beta   90.00
_cell.angle_gamma   90.00
#
_symmetry.space_group_name_H-M   'P 1'
#
loop_
_entity.id
_entity.type
_entity.pdbx_description
1 polymer ?
#
loop_
_entity_poly.entity_id
_entity_poly.type
_entity_poly.pdbx_seq_one_letter_code
_entity_poly.pdbx_strand_id
1 'polypeptide(L)'
;MVARFVAGFAFSCSVPGTRLFRSPAGSVLRSIVKPLCGGVATVVAAALLAAAPQAETSATPLVTHHEFQVDCSFSHRAKDDPIVFPGESGTSHDHTFPGNTGTDAESTTDSLSDAGVGSTTCLNPDDLSAYWFPTLYKNDEPIEPIGNG
;
A
#
# COMPACT_ATOMS: atom_id res chain seq x y z
N MET A 1 8.76 -17.06 39.31
CA MET A 1 9.76 -16.27 40.06
C MET A 1 11.11 -16.99 39.98
N VAL A 2 11.88 -16.77 38.91
CA VAL A 2 13.35 -16.93 38.84
C VAL A 2 13.81 -15.95 37.77
N ALA A 3 14.32 -14.79 38.19
CA ALA A 3 14.98 -13.83 37.32
C ALA A 3 16.48 -14.15 37.32
N ARG A 4 17.09 -14.29 36.14
CA ARG A 4 18.54 -14.34 35.98
C ARG A 4 19.01 -13.06 35.31
N PHE A 5 19.75 -12.28 36.10
CA PHE A 5 20.57 -11.14 35.71
C PHE A 5 21.75 -11.59 34.84
N VAL A 6 22.03 -10.88 33.75
CA VAL A 6 23.38 -10.73 33.19
C VAL A 6 23.61 -9.27 32.84
N ALA A 7 24.76 -8.76 33.29
CA ALA A 7 25.35 -7.45 33.05
C ALA A 7 25.30 -7.04 31.57
N GLY A 8 25.11 -5.77 31.19
CA GLY A 8 25.84 -4.60 31.65
C GLY A 8 26.76 -4.14 30.52
N PHE A 9 26.24 -3.30 29.62
CA PHE A 9 27.05 -2.54 28.66
C PHE A 9 26.55 -1.09 28.65
N ALA A 10 27.41 -0.19 29.13
CA ALA A 10 27.21 1.24 29.12
C ALA A 10 27.39 1.77 27.69
N PHE A 11 26.37 2.45 27.16
CA PHE A 11 26.47 3.21 25.92
C PHE A 11 27.03 4.59 26.23
N SER A 12 28.27 4.83 25.79
CA SER A 12 28.93 6.13 25.86
C SER A 12 28.44 7.03 24.71
N CYS A 13 27.88 8.19 25.04
CA CYS A 13 27.61 9.26 24.08
C CYS A 13 28.94 9.84 23.55
N SER A 14 29.11 9.88 22.23
CA SER A 14 30.11 10.72 21.59
C SER A 14 29.56 11.24 20.26
N VAL A 15 29.37 12.56 20.19
CA VAL A 15 29.01 13.31 18.99
C VAL A 15 30.30 13.88 18.41
N PRO A 16 30.71 13.54 17.18
CA PRO A 16 31.75 14.27 16.48
C PRO A 16 31.16 15.09 15.33
N GLY A 17 31.11 16.40 15.56
CA GLY A 17 31.69 17.40 14.66
C GLY A 17 31.18 17.49 13.22
N THR A 18 30.38 18.52 12.98
CA THR A 18 30.27 19.25 11.71
C THR A 18 31.60 19.32 10.96
N ARG A 19 31.69 18.62 9.82
CA ARG A 19 32.80 18.77 8.88
C ARG A 19 32.47 19.89 7.90
N LEU A 20 33.16 21.00 8.07
CA LEU A 20 33.34 22.04 7.05
C LEU A 20 34.06 21.43 5.84
N PHE A 21 33.35 21.31 4.72
CA PHE A 21 33.97 20.97 3.44
C PHE A 21 34.71 22.21 2.90
N ARG A 22 36.04 22.12 2.87
CA ARG A 22 36.94 23.08 2.21
C ARG A 22 37.20 22.57 0.79
N SER A 23 36.72 23.29 -0.22
CA SER A 23 37.10 23.12 -1.63
C SER A 23 38.58 23.46 -1.87
N PRO A 24 39.27 22.71 -2.76
CA PRO A 24 40.43 23.19 -3.48
C PRO A 24 40.12 23.41 -4.97
N ALA A 25 40.31 24.66 -5.41
CA ALA A 25 40.71 25.18 -6.72
C ALA A 25 40.39 24.38 -8.01
N GLY A 26 39.67 25.03 -8.95
CA GLY A 26 39.53 24.57 -10.32
C GLY A 26 38.75 25.54 -11.23
N SER A 27 39.25 26.77 -11.37
CA SER A 27 39.02 27.77 -12.44
C SER A 27 37.87 27.54 -13.45
N VAL A 28 36.84 28.39 -13.42
CA VAL A 28 35.84 28.51 -14.49
C VAL A 28 35.97 29.86 -15.18
N LEU A 29 36.18 29.76 -16.49
CA LEU A 29 36.19 30.73 -17.59
C LEU A 29 35.70 32.19 -17.35
N ARG A 30 36.63 33.15 -17.55
CA ARG A 30 36.59 34.37 -18.40
C ARG A 30 35.21 34.68 -19.07
N SER A 31 34.68 35.89 -19.22
CA SER A 31 35.16 37.29 -19.10
C SER A 31 34.00 38.23 -19.54
N ILE A 32 34.03 39.52 -19.15
CA ILE A 32 33.42 40.71 -19.83
C ILE A 32 31.87 40.80 -19.75
N VAL A 33 31.15 41.87 -19.36
CA VAL A 33 31.31 43.34 -19.30
C VAL A 33 30.43 43.87 -18.13
N LYS A 34 30.70 45.09 -17.65
CA LYS A 34 29.97 45.84 -16.61
C LYS A 34 28.87 46.77 -17.20
N PRO A 35 28.01 47.40 -16.36
CA PRO A 35 26.57 47.64 -16.55
C PRO A 35 26.22 49.04 -17.08
N LEU A 36 24.94 49.30 -17.39
CA LEU A 36 24.25 50.60 -17.24
C LEU A 36 22.74 50.39 -17.50
N CYS A 37 21.85 50.58 -16.52
CA CYS A 37 21.12 51.81 -16.23
C CYS A 37 20.11 52.23 -17.34
N GLY A 38 18.82 52.04 -17.03
CA GLY A 38 17.71 52.94 -17.36
C GLY A 38 17.33 53.20 -18.82
N GLY A 39 16.05 53.00 -19.15
CA GLY A 39 15.35 53.97 -19.99
C GLY A 39 14.28 53.45 -20.97
N VAL A 40 13.04 53.80 -20.63
CA VAL A 40 11.96 54.30 -21.50
C VAL A 40 11.08 53.28 -22.25
N ALA A 41 9.78 53.51 -22.03
CA ALA A 41 8.60 52.76 -22.43
C ALA A 41 8.10 53.06 -23.86
N THR A 42 7.01 52.37 -24.21
CA THR A 42 6.12 52.42 -25.39
C THR A 42 6.55 51.44 -26.50
N VAL A 43 5.70 50.51 -26.97
CA VAL A 43 4.37 50.73 -27.55
C VAL A 43 3.36 49.66 -27.10
N VAL A 44 2.13 50.12 -26.85
CA VAL A 44 0.92 49.33 -26.54
C VAL A 44 0.52 48.47 -27.74
N ALA A 45 0.39 47.16 -27.55
CA ALA A 45 -0.41 46.32 -28.43
C ALA A 45 -1.54 45.71 -27.60
N ALA A 46 -2.78 46.01 -27.99
CA ALA A 46 -4.01 45.68 -27.29
C ALA A 46 -4.08 44.19 -26.96
N ALA A 47 -4.19 43.87 -25.67
CA ALA A 47 -4.58 42.55 -25.22
C ALA A 47 -6.06 42.36 -25.58
N LEU A 48 -6.32 41.71 -26.71
CA LEU A 48 -7.62 41.09 -26.99
C LEU A 48 -7.83 40.04 -25.90
N LEU A 49 -8.58 40.40 -24.85
CA LEU A 49 -9.14 39.44 -23.91
C LEU A 49 -10.21 38.66 -24.68
N ALA A 50 -9.79 37.62 -25.41
CA ALA A 50 -10.71 36.59 -25.84
C ALA A 50 -11.27 35.95 -24.58
N ALA A 51 -12.54 36.22 -24.28
CA ALA A 51 -13.31 35.43 -23.32
C ALA A 51 -13.49 34.03 -23.93
N ALA A 52 -12.46 33.19 -23.79
CA ALA A 52 -12.60 31.78 -24.08
C ALA A 52 -13.67 31.23 -23.13
N PRO A 53 -14.63 30.41 -23.61
CA PRO A 53 -15.51 29.70 -22.70
C PRO A 53 -14.62 28.87 -21.78
N GLN A 54 -14.69 29.14 -20.48
CA GLN A 54 -14.11 28.25 -19.50
C GLN A 54 -14.88 26.94 -19.65
N ALA A 55 -14.20 25.91 -20.14
CA ALA A 55 -14.71 24.57 -20.01
C ALA A 55 -14.79 24.31 -18.51
N GLU A 56 -15.99 24.43 -17.94
CA GLU A 56 -16.27 23.94 -16.60
C GLU A 56 -16.00 22.45 -16.64
N THR A 57 -14.82 22.04 -16.15
CA THR A 57 -14.59 20.64 -15.85
C THR A 57 -15.58 20.31 -14.75
N SER A 58 -16.73 19.76 -15.13
CA SER A 58 -17.65 19.19 -14.17
C SER A 58 -16.89 18.03 -13.53
N ALA A 59 -16.20 18.30 -12.43
CA ALA A 59 -15.58 17.26 -11.64
C ALA A 59 -16.72 16.34 -11.22
N THR A 60 -16.72 15.11 -11.71
CA THR A 60 -17.59 14.07 -11.17
C THR A 60 -17.45 14.11 -9.66
N PRO A 61 -18.54 14.18 -8.89
CA PRO A 61 -18.43 14.16 -7.43
C PRO A 61 -17.61 12.93 -7.06
N LEU A 62 -16.58 13.11 -6.23
CA LEU A 62 -15.73 12.02 -5.77
C LEU A 62 -16.63 11.00 -5.07
N VAL A 63 -16.89 9.88 -5.73
CA VAL A 63 -17.58 8.74 -5.12
C VAL A 63 -16.52 7.99 -4.33
N THR A 64 -16.58 8.11 -3.00
CA THR A 64 -15.74 7.30 -2.11
C THR A 64 -16.47 6.00 -1.83
N HIS A 65 -15.90 4.88 -2.28
CA HIS A 65 -16.36 3.56 -1.89
C HIS A 65 -15.73 3.18 -0.55
N HIS A 66 -16.54 2.65 0.38
CA HIS A 66 -16.05 2.03 1.62
C HIS A 66 -15.84 0.55 1.37
N GLU A 67 -14.79 0.25 0.62
CA GLU A 67 -14.42 -1.09 0.17
C GLU A 67 -12.97 -1.34 0.54
N PHE A 68 -12.66 -2.54 1.00
CA PHE A 68 -11.29 -3.04 1.01
C PHE A 68 -11.11 -3.88 -0.24
N GLN A 69 -10.15 -3.50 -1.08
CA GLN A 69 -9.83 -4.23 -2.30
C GLN A 69 -8.72 -5.22 -2.01
N VAL A 70 -8.99 -6.47 -2.34
CA VAL A 70 -8.04 -7.57 -2.23
C VAL A 70 -8.04 -8.32 -3.55
N ASP A 71 -6.85 -8.53 -4.11
CA ASP A 71 -6.67 -9.30 -5.32
C ASP A 71 -6.03 -10.63 -4.95
N CYS A 72 -6.89 -11.64 -4.79
CA CYS A 72 -6.51 -12.96 -4.32
C CYS A 72 -7.20 -14.02 -5.17
N SER A 73 -6.41 -15.00 -5.59
CA SER A 73 -6.92 -16.15 -6.34
C SER A 73 -7.55 -17.19 -5.40
N PHE A 74 -8.27 -18.15 -5.98
CA PHE A 74 -8.84 -19.28 -5.25
C PHE A 74 -7.75 -20.07 -4.49
N SER A 75 -7.97 -20.38 -3.21
CA SER A 75 -7.15 -21.35 -2.46
C SER A 75 -7.84 -22.70 -2.37
N HIS A 76 -8.97 -22.77 -1.67
CA HIS A 76 -9.67 -24.04 -1.41
C HIS A 76 -11.14 -23.82 -1.05
N ARG A 77 -11.86 -24.93 -0.84
CA ARG A 77 -13.22 -24.95 -0.28
C ARG A 77 -13.28 -25.85 0.95
N ALA A 78 -14.08 -25.44 1.93
CA ALA A 78 -14.36 -26.22 3.13
C ALA A 78 -15.72 -25.82 3.71
N LYS A 79 -16.29 -26.69 4.55
CA LYS A 79 -17.51 -26.43 5.31
C LYS A 79 -17.18 -25.84 6.69
N ASP A 80 -16.32 -24.84 6.68
CA ASP A 80 -15.73 -24.26 7.88
C ASP A 80 -16.09 -22.77 7.97
N ASP A 81 -16.35 -22.27 9.17
CA ASP A 81 -16.56 -20.85 9.45
C ASP A 81 -15.90 -20.49 10.78
N PRO A 82 -14.68 -19.91 10.79
CA PRO A 82 -13.96 -19.61 12.03
C PRO A 82 -14.61 -18.53 12.90
N ILE A 83 -15.66 -17.84 12.40
CA ILE A 83 -16.38 -16.83 13.17
C ILE A 83 -17.68 -17.40 13.75
N VAL A 84 -18.49 -18.07 12.92
CA VAL A 84 -19.80 -18.59 13.35
C VAL A 84 -19.66 -19.93 14.10
N PHE A 85 -18.73 -20.78 13.67
CA PHE A 85 -18.48 -22.12 14.22
C PHE A 85 -16.98 -22.33 14.54
N PRO A 86 -16.40 -21.51 15.43
CA PRO A 86 -14.99 -21.59 15.77
C PRO A 86 -14.65 -22.96 16.41
N GLY A 87 -13.64 -23.63 15.87
CA GLY A 87 -13.19 -24.94 16.33
C GLY A 87 -14.06 -26.12 15.89
N GLU A 88 -15.03 -25.90 15.00
CA GLU A 88 -16.02 -26.91 14.58
C GLU A 88 -15.96 -27.14 13.07
N SER A 89 -14.93 -27.85 12.59
CA SER A 89 -14.78 -28.20 11.16
C SER A 89 -15.97 -28.97 10.60
N GLY A 90 -16.42 -28.60 9.41
CA GLY A 90 -17.48 -29.28 8.67
C GLY A 90 -18.91 -28.87 9.04
N THR A 91 -19.08 -27.92 9.95
CA THR A 91 -20.39 -27.53 10.50
C THR A 91 -21.08 -26.42 9.70
N SER A 92 -20.36 -25.63 8.92
CA SER A 92 -20.96 -24.59 8.08
C SER A 92 -21.46 -25.14 6.74
N HIS A 93 -22.07 -24.27 5.93
CA HIS A 93 -22.21 -24.55 4.51
C HIS A 93 -20.85 -24.45 3.80
N ASP A 94 -20.78 -24.89 2.54
CA ASP A 94 -19.53 -24.87 1.77
C ASP A 94 -19.11 -23.43 1.48
N HIS A 95 -17.90 -23.07 1.89
CA HIS A 95 -17.28 -21.78 1.66
C HIS A 95 -16.13 -21.92 0.68
N THR A 96 -15.93 -20.89 -0.14
CA THR A 96 -14.74 -20.66 -0.95
C THR A 96 -13.81 -19.71 -0.23
N PHE A 97 -12.55 -20.10 -0.10
CA PHE A 97 -11.51 -19.37 0.60
C PHE A 97 -10.45 -18.86 -0.39
N PRO A 98 -10.36 -17.53 -0.63
CA PRO A 98 -9.15 -16.88 -1.12
C PRO A 98 -8.30 -16.29 0.03
N GLY A 99 -7.10 -15.80 -0.28
CA GLY A 99 -6.21 -15.19 0.71
C GLY A 99 -5.36 -16.22 1.44
N ASN A 100 -5.32 -16.14 2.78
CA ASN A 100 -4.48 -17.03 3.57
C ASN A 100 -4.80 -18.50 3.31
N THR A 101 -3.80 -19.25 2.84
CA THR A 101 -3.96 -20.64 2.40
C THR A 101 -4.24 -21.63 3.52
N GLY A 102 -4.04 -21.22 4.78
CA GLY A 102 -4.31 -22.02 5.98
C GLY A 102 -5.62 -21.68 6.68
N THR A 103 -6.51 -20.89 6.06
CA THR A 103 -7.81 -20.56 6.66
C THR A 103 -8.68 -21.82 6.81
N ASP A 104 -9.23 -22.04 7.99
CA ASP A 104 -10.10 -23.17 8.36
C ASP A 104 -10.93 -22.82 9.62
N ALA A 105 -11.69 -23.78 10.17
CA ALA A 105 -12.50 -23.55 11.37
C ALA A 105 -11.68 -23.24 12.65
N GLU A 106 -10.40 -23.62 12.70
CA GLU A 106 -9.50 -23.39 13.85
C GLU A 106 -8.77 -22.04 13.75
N SER A 107 -8.99 -21.30 12.66
CA SER A 107 -8.25 -20.08 12.38
C SER A 107 -8.46 -19.01 13.45
N THR A 108 -7.34 -18.48 13.94
CA THR A 108 -7.25 -17.36 14.86
C THR A 108 -6.41 -16.25 14.21
N THR A 109 -6.45 -15.04 14.76
CA THR A 109 -5.55 -13.97 14.28
C THR A 109 -4.08 -14.39 14.36
N ASP A 110 -3.68 -15.07 15.43
CA ASP A 110 -2.31 -15.55 15.63
C ASP A 110 -1.95 -16.61 14.58
N SER A 111 -2.81 -17.60 14.32
CA SER A 111 -2.52 -18.64 13.32
C SER A 111 -2.39 -18.06 11.91
N LEU A 112 -3.20 -17.05 11.58
CA LEU A 112 -3.13 -16.35 10.30
C LEU A 112 -1.84 -15.54 10.17
N SER A 113 -1.44 -14.79 11.20
CA SER A 113 -0.19 -14.01 11.17
C SER A 113 1.07 -14.89 11.21
N ASP A 114 1.03 -15.99 11.97
CA ASP A 114 2.16 -16.90 12.16
C ASP A 114 2.43 -17.78 10.93
N ALA A 115 1.47 -17.90 10.01
CA ALA A 115 1.66 -18.56 8.72
C ALA A 115 2.85 -17.94 7.93
N GLY A 116 3.02 -16.62 8.05
CA GLY A 116 4.15 -15.88 7.50
C GLY A 116 3.96 -15.36 6.08
N VAL A 117 4.81 -14.40 5.70
CA VAL A 117 4.78 -13.71 4.40
C VAL A 117 4.80 -14.72 3.24
N GLY A 118 3.85 -14.59 2.33
CA GLY A 118 3.67 -15.45 1.16
C GLY A 118 2.76 -16.67 1.39
N SER A 119 2.26 -16.90 2.61
CA SER A 119 1.22 -17.92 2.88
C SER A 119 -0.18 -17.44 2.50
N THR A 120 -0.30 -16.92 1.28
CA THR A 120 -1.53 -16.31 0.76
C THR A 120 -1.60 -16.46 -0.76
N THR A 121 -2.82 -16.47 -1.30
CA THR A 121 -3.07 -16.42 -2.74
C THR A 121 -3.17 -14.99 -3.29
N CYS A 122 -2.99 -13.99 -2.43
CA CYS A 122 -3.06 -12.57 -2.79
C CYS A 122 -1.81 -12.07 -3.51
N LEU A 123 -1.97 -11.05 -4.37
CA LEU A 123 -0.85 -10.37 -5.03
C LEU A 123 0.11 -9.73 -4.02
N ASN A 124 -0.43 -9.20 -2.91
CA ASN A 124 0.38 -8.74 -1.80
C ASN A 124 0.78 -9.92 -0.90
N PRO A 125 2.05 -10.32 -0.85
CA PRO A 125 2.48 -11.45 -0.02
C PRO A 125 2.36 -11.19 1.49
N ASP A 126 2.21 -9.94 1.91
CA ASP A 126 2.01 -9.57 3.31
C ASP A 126 0.53 -9.62 3.74
N ASP A 127 -0.44 -9.84 2.82
CA ASP A 127 -1.85 -10.01 3.20
C ASP A 127 -2.12 -11.45 3.66
N LEU A 128 -2.05 -11.64 4.97
CA LEU A 128 -2.30 -12.91 5.66
C LEU A 128 -3.72 -13.04 6.18
N SER A 129 -4.63 -12.17 5.76
CA SER A 129 -6.01 -12.18 6.22
C SER A 129 -6.78 -13.38 5.66
N ALA A 130 -7.78 -13.84 6.43
CA ALA A 130 -8.74 -14.83 5.97
C ALA A 130 -9.91 -14.13 5.27
N TYR A 131 -10.21 -14.54 4.04
CA TYR A 131 -11.38 -14.13 3.29
C TYR A 131 -12.17 -15.36 2.88
N TRP A 132 -13.49 -15.34 3.02
CA TRP A 132 -14.34 -16.43 2.57
C TRP A 132 -15.75 -15.96 2.24
N PHE A 133 -16.42 -16.71 1.38
CA PHE A 133 -17.80 -16.49 0.99
C PHE A 133 -18.47 -17.82 0.62
N PRO A 134 -19.82 -17.91 0.64
CA PRO A 134 -20.54 -19.12 0.24
C PRO A 134 -20.12 -19.57 -1.15
N THR A 135 -19.77 -20.86 -1.30
CA THR A 135 -19.43 -21.42 -2.60
C THR A 135 -20.59 -21.23 -3.56
N LEU A 136 -20.31 -20.63 -4.71
CA LEU A 136 -21.30 -20.50 -5.78
C LEU A 136 -21.44 -21.84 -6.51
N TYR A 137 -22.66 -22.30 -6.69
CA TYR A 137 -22.97 -23.51 -7.45
C TYR A 137 -23.79 -23.19 -8.70
N LYS A 138 -23.50 -23.91 -9.80
CA LYS A 138 -24.35 -24.00 -10.99
C LYS A 138 -24.87 -25.44 -11.08
N ASN A 139 -26.12 -25.64 -10.67
CA ASN A 139 -26.65 -26.97 -10.34
C ASN A 139 -25.84 -27.56 -9.17
N ASP A 140 -25.34 -28.79 -9.30
CA ASP A 140 -24.50 -29.43 -8.29
C ASP A 140 -23.00 -29.19 -8.50
N GLU A 141 -22.62 -28.40 -9.51
CA GLU A 141 -21.22 -28.11 -9.81
C GLU A 141 -20.78 -26.78 -9.18
N PRO A 142 -19.72 -26.79 -8.36
CA PRO A 142 -19.15 -25.57 -7.80
C PRO A 142 -18.45 -24.75 -8.88
N ILE A 143 -18.64 -23.43 -8.86
CA ILE A 143 -18.02 -22.49 -9.78
C ILE A 143 -16.90 -21.76 -9.04
N GLU A 144 -15.67 -22.01 -9.47
CA GLU A 144 -14.50 -21.33 -8.92
C GLU A 144 -14.44 -19.86 -9.38
N PRO A 145 -14.04 -18.93 -8.50
CA PRO A 145 -13.77 -17.56 -8.89
C PRO A 145 -12.62 -17.51 -9.89
N ILE A 146 -12.87 -16.89 -11.05
CA ILE A 146 -11.84 -16.63 -12.04
C ILE A 146 -11.27 -15.22 -11.82
N GLY A 147 -10.10 -15.14 -11.21
CA GLY A 147 -9.29 -13.93 -11.14
C GLY A 147 -8.13 -14.04 -12.11
N ASN A 148 -8.14 -13.24 -13.19
CA ASN A 148 -6.90 -12.96 -13.91
C ASN A 148 -6.20 -11.91 -13.05
N GLY A 149 -5.22 -12.33 -12.24
CA GLY A 149 -4.38 -11.40 -11.47
C GLY A 149 -3.58 -10.45 -12.36
#